data_AF-A0A534LEV1-F1
#
_entry.id   AF-A0A534LEV1-F1
#
_cell.length_a   1.000
_cell.length_b   1.000
_cell.length_c   1.000
_cell.angle_alpha   90.00
_cell.angle_beta   90.00
_cell.angle_gamma   90.00
#
_symmetry.space_group_name_H-M   'P 1'
#
loop_
_entity.id
_entity.type
_entity.pdbx_description
1 polymer ?
#
loop_
_entity_poly.entity_id
_entity_poly.type
_entity_poly.pdbx_seq_one_letter_code
_entity_poly.pdbx_strand_id
1 'polypeptide(L)'
;MENMMTDPKCTVFFGGAGALTPGGLKKVMRDMVEFGLVDVVVTTGAIAYHDFYEAHGYRHYKSSPDADDIVLREHFLDRVYDTLADESLFRECDDE
;
A
#
# COMPACT_ATOMS: atom_id res chain seq x y z
N MET A 1 -0.54 7.16 -23.02
CA MET A 1 0.56 6.97 -22.05
C MET A 1 1.89 7.25 -22.72
N GLU A 2 2.20 6.63 -23.87
CA GLU A 2 3.47 6.86 -24.60
C GLU A 2 3.80 8.34 -24.84
N ASN A 3 2.90 9.12 -25.46
CA ASN A 3 3.13 10.56 -25.71
C ASN A 3 3.47 11.35 -24.44
N MET A 4 2.84 11.01 -23.31
CA MET A 4 3.11 11.64 -22.01
C MET A 4 4.48 11.24 -21.47
N MET A 5 4.83 9.95 -21.59
CA MET A 5 6.11 9.41 -21.10
C MET A 5 7.32 9.84 -21.95
N THR A 6 7.12 10.20 -23.21
CA THR A 6 8.21 10.60 -24.12
C THR A 6 8.40 12.12 -24.22
N ASP A 7 7.45 12.92 -23.72
CA ASP A 7 7.56 14.39 -23.76
C ASP A 7 8.30 14.91 -22.52
N PRO A 8 9.54 15.42 -22.67
CA PRO A 8 10.34 15.92 -21.55
C PRO A 8 9.78 17.19 -20.89
N LYS A 9 8.76 17.82 -21.48
CA LYS A 9 8.07 18.98 -20.89
C LYS A 9 6.80 18.61 -20.12
N CYS A 10 6.38 17.34 -20.18
CA CYS A 10 5.19 16.87 -19.51
C CYS A 10 5.52 16.50 -18.06
N THR A 11 4.78 17.04 -17.09
CA THR A 11 4.85 16.61 -15.69
C THR A 11 3.83 15.50 -15.44
N VAL A 12 4.29 14.34 -14.97
CA VAL A 12 3.47 13.14 -14.77
C VAL A 12 3.04 13.03 -13.31
N PHE A 13 1.73 13.10 -13.10
CA PHE A 13 1.10 12.90 -11.79
C PHE A 13 0.56 11.47 -11.70
N PHE A 14 0.96 10.76 -10.66
CA PHE A 14 0.36 9.48 -10.27
C PHE A 14 -0.63 9.69 -9.12
N GLY A 15 -1.91 9.38 -9.38
CA GLY A 15 -2.96 9.36 -8.37
C GLY A 15 -3.26 7.92 -7.94
N GLY A 16 -2.97 7.58 -6.69
CA GLY A 16 -3.24 6.28 -6.10
C GLY A 16 -4.33 6.34 -5.03
N ALA A 17 -5.28 5.40 -5.05
CA ALA A 17 -6.33 5.30 -4.04
C ALA A 17 -6.61 3.84 -3.69
N GLY A 18 -7.28 3.62 -2.55
CA GLY A 18 -7.59 2.28 -2.05
C GLY A 18 -6.37 1.57 -1.47
N ALA A 19 -6.38 0.24 -1.56
CA ALA A 19 -5.41 -0.63 -0.90
C ALA A 19 -4.28 -1.08 -1.83
N LEU A 20 -3.61 -0.15 -2.52
CA LEU A 20 -2.55 -0.52 -3.49
C LEU A 20 -1.36 -1.20 -2.80
N THR A 21 -0.94 -0.73 -1.63
CA THR A 21 0.15 -1.36 -0.87
C THR A 21 -0.24 -2.73 -0.33
N PRO A 22 -1.35 -2.90 0.44
CA PRO A 22 -1.81 -4.23 0.85
C PRO A 22 -2.08 -5.18 -0.33
N GLY A 23 -2.58 -4.66 -1.45
CA GLY A 23 -2.80 -5.40 -2.69
C GLY A 23 -1.52 -5.78 -3.45
N GLY A 24 -0.33 -5.46 -2.92
CA GLY A 24 0.96 -5.90 -3.46
C GLY A 24 1.56 -5.01 -4.55
N LEU A 25 1.00 -3.82 -4.81
CA LEU A 25 1.51 -2.91 -5.84
C LEU A 25 2.65 -2.00 -5.37
N LYS A 26 3.10 -2.15 -4.11
CA LYS A 26 4.24 -1.41 -3.54
C LYS A 26 5.45 -1.38 -4.49
N LYS A 27 5.83 -2.54 -5.01
CA LYS A 27 6.99 -2.70 -5.89
C LYS A 27 6.87 -1.86 -7.16
N VAL A 28 5.68 -1.82 -7.74
CA VAL A 28 5.38 -1.07 -8.96
C VAL A 28 5.43 0.43 -8.67
N MET A 29 4.81 0.87 -7.57
CA MET A 29 4.85 2.29 -7.16
C MET A 29 6.28 2.76 -6.90
N ARG A 30 7.09 1.95 -6.19
CA ARG A 30 8.51 2.22 -6.00
C ARG A 30 9.25 2.32 -7.34
N ASP A 31 9.07 1.37 -8.25
CA ASP A 31 9.76 1.38 -9.55
C ASP A 31 9.36 2.59 -10.40
N MET A 32 8.11 3.04 -10.30
CA MET A 32 7.65 4.26 -10.97
C MET A 32 8.41 5.50 -10.48
N VAL A 33 8.68 5.59 -9.17
CA VAL A 33 9.46 6.70 -8.59
C VAL A 33 10.95 6.54 -8.90
N GLU A 34 11.53 5.36 -8.64
CA GLU A 34 12.96 5.07 -8.83
C GLU A 34 13.44 5.31 -10.26
N PHE A 35 12.63 4.94 -11.25
CA PHE A 35 12.96 5.13 -12.66
C PHE A 35 12.47 6.46 -13.25
N GLY A 36 11.94 7.38 -12.42
CA GLY A 36 11.47 8.69 -12.87
C GLY A 36 10.29 8.63 -13.85
N LEU A 37 9.43 7.60 -13.73
CA LEU A 37 8.22 7.49 -14.55
C LEU A 37 7.10 8.42 -14.07
N VAL A 38 7.23 8.94 -12.84
CA VAL A 38 6.28 9.88 -12.23
C VAL A 38 7.06 10.99 -11.54
N ASP A 39 6.56 12.21 -11.65
CA ASP A 39 7.16 13.40 -11.00
C ASP A 39 6.46 13.71 -9.67
N VAL A 40 5.16 13.43 -9.59
CA VAL A 40 4.33 13.75 -8.42
C VAL A 40 3.48 12.54 -8.05
N VAL A 41 3.52 12.18 -6.77
CA VAL A 41 2.69 11.14 -6.19
C VAL A 41 1.59 11.78 -5.34
N VAL A 42 0.34 11.43 -5.63
CA VAL A 42 -0.85 11.87 -4.89
C VAL A 42 -1.57 10.62 -4.40
N THR A 43 -1.62 10.40 -3.09
CA THR A 43 -2.29 9.24 -2.50
C THR A 43 -3.12 9.61 -1.27
N THR A 44 -3.98 8.69 -0.83
CA THR A 44 -4.48 8.73 0.54
C THR A 44 -3.35 8.38 1.52
N GLY A 45 -3.50 8.80 2.78
CA GLY A 45 -2.51 8.50 3.83
C GLY A 45 -2.30 7.00 4.07
N ALA A 46 -3.34 6.17 3.82
CA ALA A 46 -3.26 4.73 3.98
C ALA A 46 -2.15 4.09 3.12
N ILE A 47 -2.00 4.49 1.84
CA ILE A 47 -0.97 3.91 0.96
C ILE A 47 0.44 4.14 1.54
N ALA A 48 0.71 5.36 2.01
CA ALA A 48 1.98 5.73 2.62
C ALA A 48 2.19 5.01 3.96
N TYR A 49 1.15 4.93 4.80
CA TYR A 49 1.22 4.23 6.08
C TYR A 49 1.50 2.73 5.92
N HIS A 50 0.81 2.05 5.02
CA HIS A 50 1.08 0.63 4.75
C HIS A 50 2.49 0.39 4.16
N ASP A 51 3.03 1.35 3.40
CA ASP A 51 4.41 1.28 2.89
C ASP A 51 5.42 1.42 4.03
N PHE A 52 5.19 2.39 4.92
CA PHE A 52 5.96 2.61 6.14
C PHE A 52 5.91 1.39 7.07
N TYR A 53 4.73 0.82 7.30
CA TYR A 53 4.54 -0.40 8.08
C TYR A 53 5.37 -1.57 7.53
N GLU A 54 5.32 -1.82 6.22
CA GLU A 54 6.16 -2.86 5.62
C GLU A 54 7.66 -2.52 5.62
N ALA A 55 8.02 -1.23 5.61
CA ALA A 55 9.41 -0.79 5.72
C ALA A 55 10.02 -1.08 7.11
N HIS A 56 9.20 -1.14 8.16
CA HIS A 56 9.58 -1.59 9.51
C HIS A 56 9.75 -3.11 9.62
N GLY A 57 9.58 -3.85 8.52
CA GLY A 57 9.76 -5.30 8.47
C GLY A 57 8.49 -6.09 8.77
N TYR A 58 7.39 -5.41 9.09
CA TYR A 58 6.07 -6.02 9.21
C TYR A 58 5.51 -6.42 7.84
N ARG A 59 4.41 -7.18 7.83
CA ARG A 59 3.92 -7.85 6.62
C ARG A 59 2.40 -7.89 6.56
N HIS A 60 1.91 -7.79 5.33
CA HIS A 60 0.57 -8.19 4.98
C HIS A 60 0.53 -9.66 4.56
N TYR A 61 -0.57 -10.35 4.88
CA TYR A 61 -0.76 -11.77 4.62
C TYR A 61 -1.99 -12.01 3.76
N LYS A 62 -1.92 -12.95 2.83
CA LYS A 62 -3.08 -13.34 2.03
C LYS A 62 -4.06 -14.17 2.85
N SER A 63 -5.35 -13.93 2.66
CA SER A 63 -6.48 -14.62 3.27
C SER A 63 -7.59 -14.86 2.26
N SER A 64 -8.73 -15.37 2.73
CA SER A 64 -9.97 -15.46 1.95
C SER A 64 -10.81 -14.20 2.13
N PRO A 65 -11.46 -13.68 1.08
CA PRO A 65 -12.47 -12.63 1.24
C PRO A 65 -13.68 -13.10 2.07
N ASP A 66 -13.89 -14.42 2.18
CA ASP A 66 -14.96 -15.06 2.95
C ASP A 66 -14.55 -15.37 4.40
N ALA A 67 -13.41 -14.84 4.88
CA ALA A 67 -13.00 -15.01 6.27
C ALA A 67 -14.01 -14.39 7.25
N ASP A 68 -14.23 -15.05 8.39
CA ASP A 68 -15.16 -14.59 9.43
C ASP A 68 -14.54 -13.47 10.26
N ASP A 69 -15.14 -12.28 10.19
CA ASP A 69 -14.71 -11.09 10.91
C ASP A 69 -14.71 -11.26 12.43
N ILE A 70 -15.59 -12.12 12.98
CA ILE A 70 -15.63 -12.38 14.41
C ILE A 70 -14.35 -13.11 14.83
N VAL A 71 -13.96 -14.13 14.07
CA VAL A 71 -12.72 -14.89 14.33
C VAL A 71 -11.49 -14.02 14.11
N LEU A 72 -11.44 -13.23 13.03
CA LEU A 72 -10.33 -12.30 12.77
C LEU A 72 -10.14 -11.31 13.92
N ARG A 73 -11.24 -10.74 14.43
CA ARG A 73 -11.22 -9.82 15.57
C ARG A 73 -10.73 -10.49 16.86
N GLU A 74 -11.13 -11.73 17.14
CA GLU A 74 -10.65 -12.48 18.31
C GLU A 74 -9.13 -12.70 18.28
N HIS A 75 -8.54 -12.72 17.09
CA HIS A 75 -7.12 -12.86 16.85
C HIS A 75 -6.37 -11.55 16.58
N PHE A 76 -7.02 -10.38 16.70
CA PHE A 76 -6.41 -9.08 16.42
C PHE A 76 -5.83 -8.99 15.00
N LEU A 77 -6.58 -9.52 14.02
CA LEU A 77 -6.25 -9.47 12.61
C LEU A 77 -7.16 -8.48 11.89
N ASP A 78 -6.58 -7.40 11.39
CA ASP A 78 -7.27 -6.44 10.55
C ASP A 78 -7.27 -6.91 9.10
N ARG A 79 -8.43 -6.82 8.43
CA ARG A 79 -8.53 -7.20 7.01
C ARG A 79 -8.79 -6.03 6.08
N VAL A 80 -8.16 -6.12 4.92
CA VAL A 80 -8.44 -5.33 3.73
C VAL A 80 -8.78 -6.32 2.61
N TYR A 81 -10.07 -6.60 2.47
CA TYR A 81 -10.60 -7.65 1.57
C TYR A 81 -9.98 -9.03 1.86
N ASP A 82 -9.11 -9.54 0.98
CA ASP A 82 -8.43 -10.83 1.08
C ASP A 82 -7.00 -10.70 1.64
N THR A 83 -6.68 -9.57 2.26
CA THR A 83 -5.38 -9.28 2.86
C THR A 83 -5.53 -8.99 4.34
N LEU A 84 -4.64 -9.55 5.18
CA LEU A 84 -4.61 -9.39 6.62
C LEU A 84 -3.37 -8.63 7.08
N ALA A 85 -3.50 -7.93 8.18
CA ALA A 85 -2.41 -7.35 8.95
C ALA A 85 -2.62 -7.62 10.45
N ASP A 86 -1.53 -7.61 11.20
CA ASP A 86 -1.57 -7.80 12.66
C ASP A 86 -1.81 -6.45 13.34
N GLU A 87 -2.94 -6.31 14.04
CA GLU A 87 -3.32 -5.07 14.72
C GLU A 87 -2.33 -4.70 15.82
N SER A 88 -1.70 -5.68 16.48
CA SER A 88 -0.71 -5.39 17.53
C SER A 88 0.53 -4.76 16.93
N LEU A 89 0.98 -5.24 15.76
CA LEU A 89 2.10 -4.66 15.04
C LEU A 89 1.76 -3.29 14.44
N PHE A 90 0.52 -3.05 14.03
CA PHE A 90 0.11 -1.70 13.62
C PHE A 90 0.23 -0.70 14.76
N ARG A 91 -0.24 -1.07 15.95
CA ARG A 91 -0.11 -0.21 17.13
C ARG A 91 1.35 0.04 17.51
N GLU A 92 2.20 -0.99 17.42
CA GLU A 92 3.66 -0.81 17.62
C GLU A 92 4.25 0.18 16.60
N CYS A 93 3.82 0.10 15.33
CA CYS A 93 4.24 1.01 14.27
C CYS A 93 3.73 2.45 14.45
N ASP A 94 2.59 2.65 15.12
CA ASP A 94 2.00 3.98 15.39
C ASP A 94 2.74 4.74 16.50
N ASP A 95 3.42 4.01 17.40
CA ASP A 95 4.08 4.57 18.59
C ASP A 95 5.57 4.96 18.35
N GLU A 96 6.10 4.75 17.14
CA GLU A 96 7.46 5.15 16.70
C GLU A 96 7.56 6.62 16.22
#